data_AF-A0A812TZU1-F1
#
_entry.id   AF-A0A812TZU1-F1
#
_cell.length_a   1.000
_cell.length_b   1.000
_cell.length_c   1.000
_cell.angle_alpha   90.00
_cell.angle_beta   90.00
_cell.angle_gamma   90.00
#
_symmetry.space_group_name_H-M   'P 1'
#
loop_
_entity.id
_entity.type
_entity.pdbx_description
1 polymer ?
#
loop_
_entity_poly.entity_id
_entity_poly.type
_entity_poly.pdbx_seq_one_letter_code
_entity_poly.pdbx_strand_id
1 'polypeptide(L)'
;MNLTVEQKMVLYVNGNHCIPEQKSVDGETYMHLKKWDRALVKTLTGKSLDLRPGKASGSLNIDIWDEMIRARQDKANQLLQEALNTEEDAATENKRKSKKPQVVKARSKHALVLPLKFTISVQGHEFQVLFDGIGTKSVWIEFSEENLKWLKNSVDSSEQKPRKKRRTSRRSGNDQEKSQEKSDDDNDEKNEESSSEN
;
A
#
# COMPACT_ATOMS: atom_id res chain seq x y z
N MET A 1 0.45 -15.15 32.81
CA MET A 1 0.61 -15.20 31.33
C MET A 1 -0.75 -15.47 30.74
N ASN A 2 -1.29 -14.55 29.96
CA ASN A 2 -2.57 -14.76 29.29
C ASN A 2 -2.27 -15.33 27.90
N LEU A 3 -2.59 -16.61 27.71
CA LEU A 3 -2.53 -17.27 26.41
C LEU A 3 -3.88 -17.06 25.72
N THR A 4 -3.87 -16.49 24.51
CA THR A 4 -5.07 -16.34 23.68
C THR A 4 -4.99 -17.29 22.49
N VAL A 5 -6.08 -18.00 22.23
CA VAL A 5 -6.25 -18.85 21.05
C VAL A 5 -7.13 -18.09 20.06
N GLU A 6 -6.62 -17.85 18.85
CA GLU A 6 -7.36 -17.19 17.77
C GLU A 6 -7.62 -18.19 16.64
N GLN A 7 -8.86 -18.25 16.15
CA GLN A 7 -9.19 -18.94 14.91
C GLN A 7 -8.91 -17.99 13.74
N LYS A 8 -8.16 -18.45 12.74
CA LYS A 8 -7.83 -17.68 11.53
C LYS A 8 -8.15 -18.49 10.29
N MET A 9 -8.69 -17.83 9.28
CA MET A 9 -8.88 -18.44 7.96
C MET A 9 -7.52 -18.65 7.29
N VAL A 10 -7.38 -19.76 6.58
CA VAL A 10 -6.16 -20.10 5.85
C VAL A 10 -6.50 -20.21 4.38
N LEU A 11 -5.75 -19.51 3.54
CA LEU A 11 -5.86 -19.65 2.09
C LEU A 11 -5.04 -20.86 1.66
N TYR A 12 -5.70 -21.89 1.13
CA TYR A 12 -5.06 -23.07 0.57
C TYR A 12 -5.25 -23.13 -0.95
N VAL A 13 -4.16 -23.23 -1.69
CA VAL A 13 -4.16 -23.31 -3.16
C VAL A 13 -3.04 -24.23 -3.61
N ASN A 14 -3.38 -25.32 -4.31
CA ASN A 14 -2.42 -26.26 -4.91
C ASN A 14 -1.32 -26.74 -3.94
N GLY A 15 -1.70 -27.08 -2.70
CA GLY A 15 -0.76 -27.54 -1.65
C GLY A 15 0.09 -26.44 -1.00
N ASN A 16 0.01 -25.19 -1.49
CA ASN A 16 0.57 -24.03 -0.81
C ASN A 16 -0.49 -23.38 0.07
N HIS A 17 -0.04 -22.74 1.15
CA HIS A 17 -0.94 -22.01 2.02
C HIS A 17 -0.34 -20.72 2.54
N CYS A 18 -1.22 -19.77 2.83
CA CYS A 18 -0.87 -18.57 3.58
C CYS A 18 -2.01 -18.17 4.51
N ILE A 19 -1.65 -17.54 5.62
CA ILE A 19 -2.60 -16.93 6.56
C ILE A 19 -2.51 -15.43 6.34
N PRO A 20 -3.37 -14.84 5.48
CA PRO A 20 -3.36 -13.40 5.30
C PRO A 20 -3.76 -12.72 6.62
N GLU A 21 -3.28 -11.50 6.81
CA GLU A 21 -3.76 -10.63 7.87
C GLU A 21 -5.27 -10.41 7.68
N GLN A 22 -6.04 -10.58 8.75
CA GLN A 22 -7.49 -10.65 8.72
C GLN A 22 -8.09 -9.61 9.67
N LYS A 23 -9.25 -9.09 9.28
CA LYS A 23 -10.03 -8.14 10.08
C LYS A 23 -11.51 -8.45 9.91
N SER A 24 -12.25 -8.52 11.01
CA SER A 24 -13.71 -8.63 10.97
C SER A 24 -14.33 -7.25 11.09
N VAL A 25 -15.24 -6.93 10.18
CA VAL A 25 -15.97 -5.65 10.12
C VAL A 25 -17.43 -5.97 9.83
N ASP A 26 -18.33 -5.56 10.73
CA ASP A 26 -19.78 -5.79 10.61
C ASP A 26 -20.17 -7.27 10.35
N GLY A 27 -19.48 -8.20 11.00
CA GLY A 27 -19.71 -9.64 10.86
C GLY A 27 -19.11 -10.29 9.61
N GLU A 28 -18.54 -9.50 8.69
CA GLU A 28 -17.83 -9.98 7.51
C GLU A 28 -16.32 -10.04 7.77
N THR A 29 -15.65 -11.03 7.18
CA THR A 29 -14.19 -11.17 7.30
C THR A 29 -13.52 -10.59 6.06
N TYR A 30 -12.49 -9.77 6.27
CA TYR A 30 -11.67 -9.18 5.22
C TYR A 30 -10.24 -9.66 5.35
N MET A 31 -9.59 -9.87 4.20
CA MET A 31 -8.19 -10.26 4.12
C MET A 31 -7.34 -9.15 3.49
N HIS A 32 -6.18 -8.91 4.08
CA HIS A 32 -5.21 -7.96 3.58
C HIS A 32 -4.29 -8.62 2.56
N LEU A 33 -4.35 -8.13 1.33
CA LEU A 33 -3.51 -8.60 0.24
C LEU A 33 -2.41 -7.58 -0.05
N LYS A 34 -1.15 -8.04 0.01
CA LYS A 34 0.04 -7.24 -0.28
C LYS A 34 0.76 -7.82 -1.49
N LYS A 35 1.04 -6.96 -2.47
CA LYS A 35 1.74 -7.31 -3.73
C LYS A 35 3.07 -8.03 -3.55
N TRP A 36 3.76 -7.73 -2.45
CA TRP A 36 5.12 -8.20 -2.15
C TRP A 36 5.15 -9.18 -0.97
N ASP A 37 4.01 -9.75 -0.59
CA ASP A 37 3.96 -10.79 0.42
C ASP A 37 4.43 -12.12 -0.17
N ARG A 38 5.49 -12.69 0.41
CA ARG A 38 6.11 -13.93 -0.09
C ARG A 38 5.17 -15.12 0.02
N ALA A 39 4.41 -15.23 1.09
CA ALA A 39 3.50 -16.34 1.33
C ALA A 39 2.33 -16.25 0.36
N LEU A 40 1.72 -15.07 0.23
CA LEU A 40 0.63 -14.85 -0.72
C LEU A 40 1.06 -15.11 -2.17
N VAL A 41 2.21 -14.56 -2.59
CA VAL A 41 2.75 -14.77 -3.94
C VAL A 41 2.98 -16.25 -4.20
N LYS A 42 3.58 -16.98 -3.24
CA LYS A 42 3.82 -18.42 -3.38
C LYS A 42 2.50 -19.20 -3.48
N THR A 43 1.51 -18.86 -2.65
CA THR A 43 0.19 -19.52 -2.65
C THR A 43 -0.56 -19.30 -3.95
N LEU A 44 -0.63 -18.05 -4.45
CA LEU A 44 -1.39 -17.73 -5.66
C LEU A 44 -0.68 -18.14 -6.96
N THR A 45 0.65 -17.97 -7.03
CA THR A 45 1.41 -18.21 -8.27
C THR A 45 2.14 -19.55 -8.32
N GLY A 46 2.21 -20.28 -7.20
CA GLY A 46 3.04 -21.49 -7.04
C GLY A 46 4.55 -21.22 -7.03
N LYS A 47 5.00 -19.97 -7.27
CA LYS A 47 6.40 -19.59 -7.37
C LYS A 47 6.78 -18.67 -6.22
N SER A 48 7.95 -18.90 -5.63
CA SER A 48 8.47 -18.03 -4.57
C SER A 48 8.78 -16.63 -5.10
N LEU A 49 8.49 -15.61 -4.28
CA LEU A 49 8.93 -14.23 -4.54
C LEU A 49 10.42 -14.09 -4.20
N ASP A 50 11.27 -14.05 -5.22
CA ASP A 50 12.69 -13.70 -5.12
C ASP A 50 12.94 -12.31 -5.70
N LEU A 51 13.41 -11.37 -4.88
CA LEU A 51 13.66 -9.99 -5.28
C LEU A 51 15.05 -9.79 -5.91
N ARG A 52 15.90 -10.83 -5.95
CA ARG A 52 17.23 -10.75 -6.54
C ARG A 52 17.13 -10.62 -8.07
N PRO A 53 18.04 -9.84 -8.70
CA PRO A 53 18.06 -9.69 -10.15
C PRO A 53 18.43 -11.01 -10.84
N GLY A 54 17.87 -11.25 -12.03
CA GLY A 54 18.25 -12.38 -12.90
C GLY A 54 17.65 -13.75 -12.54
N LYS A 55 16.84 -13.85 -11.47
CA LYS A 55 16.15 -15.09 -11.10
C LYS A 55 14.68 -15.07 -11.52
N ALA A 56 14.20 -16.21 -12.01
CA ALA A 56 12.78 -16.45 -12.17
C ALA A 56 12.10 -16.40 -10.79
N SER A 57 11.06 -15.57 -10.67
CA SER A 57 10.39 -15.29 -9.40
C SER A 57 8.88 -15.23 -9.65
N GLY A 58 8.09 -15.72 -8.69
CA GLY A 58 6.68 -15.36 -8.63
C GLY A 58 6.53 -13.85 -8.41
N SER A 59 5.48 -13.25 -8.95
CA SER A 59 5.17 -11.85 -8.70
C SER A 59 3.69 -11.56 -8.92
N LEU A 60 3.10 -10.77 -8.04
CA LEU A 60 1.78 -10.15 -8.25
C LEU A 60 1.93 -8.77 -8.92
N ASN A 61 3.04 -8.55 -9.64
CA ASN A 61 3.23 -7.38 -10.50
C ASN A 61 2.56 -7.55 -11.85
N ILE A 62 1.25 -7.62 -11.81
CA ILE A 62 0.34 -7.88 -12.93
C ILE A 62 -0.65 -6.72 -13.08
N ASP A 63 -1.25 -6.58 -14.26
CA ASP A 63 -2.19 -5.48 -14.56
C ASP A 63 -3.42 -5.52 -13.66
N ILE A 64 -4.01 -6.69 -13.44
CA ILE A 64 -5.21 -6.84 -12.60
C ILE A 64 -4.98 -6.29 -11.18
N TRP A 65 -3.79 -6.45 -10.61
CA TRP A 65 -3.48 -5.89 -9.30
C TRP A 65 -3.51 -4.35 -9.33
N ASP A 66 -2.90 -3.77 -10.36
CA ASP A 66 -2.87 -2.31 -10.51
C ASP A 66 -4.28 -1.76 -10.85
N GLU A 67 -5.13 -2.54 -11.50
CA GLU A 67 -6.55 -2.24 -11.74
C GLU A 67 -7.36 -2.26 -10.44
N MET A 68 -7.21 -3.28 -9.58
CA MET A 68 -7.87 -3.34 -8.28
C MET A 68 -7.54 -2.12 -7.42
N ILE A 69 -6.26 -1.75 -7.36
CA ILE A 69 -5.81 -0.59 -6.59
C ILE A 69 -6.38 0.72 -7.16
N ARG A 70 -6.47 0.83 -8.49
CA ARG A 70 -7.09 1.98 -9.17
C ARG A 70 -8.58 2.04 -8.93
N ALA A 71 -9.32 0.96 -9.19
CA ALA A 71 -10.77 0.89 -8.99
C ALA A 71 -11.17 1.27 -7.56
N ARG A 72 -10.44 0.77 -6.55
CA ARG A 72 -10.63 1.20 -5.16
C ARG A 72 -10.40 2.69 -4.97
N GLN A 73 -9.29 3.22 -5.49
CA GLN A 73 -8.98 4.63 -5.31
C GLN A 73 -10.01 5.52 -6.01
N ASP A 74 -10.45 5.14 -7.21
CA ASP A 74 -11.42 5.90 -8.00
C ASP A 74 -12.78 5.89 -7.31
N LYS A 75 -13.22 4.74 -6.79
CA LYS A 75 -14.46 4.65 -6.01
C LYS A 75 -14.40 5.49 -4.73
N ALA A 76 -13.29 5.47 -4.01
CA ALA A 76 -13.12 6.30 -2.81
C ALA A 76 -13.09 7.80 -3.14
N ASN A 77 -12.48 8.20 -4.27
CA ASN A 77 -12.52 9.59 -4.72
C ASN A 77 -13.96 10.02 -5.06
N GLN A 78 -14.71 9.15 -5.75
CA GLN A 78 -16.11 9.38 -6.08
C GLN A 78 -16.95 9.59 -4.82
N LEU A 79 -16.88 8.67 -3.86
CA LEU A 79 -17.61 8.76 -2.59
C LEU A 79 -17.26 10.02 -1.80
N LEU A 80 -15.99 10.43 -1.82
CA LEU A 80 -15.55 11.65 -1.16
C LEU A 80 -16.14 12.89 -1.83
N GLN A 81 -16.17 12.91 -3.16
CA GLN A 81 -16.74 14.01 -3.92
C GLN A 81 -18.26 14.11 -3.70
N GLU A 82 -18.96 12.98 -3.64
CA GLU A 82 -20.39 12.91 -3.33
C GLU A 82 -20.68 13.45 -1.92
N ALA A 83 -19.88 13.06 -0.92
CA ALA A 83 -20.02 13.56 0.45
C ALA A 83 -19.79 15.07 0.57
N LEU A 84 -18.75 15.59 -0.09
CA LEU A 84 -18.44 17.03 -0.07
C LEU A 84 -19.50 17.88 -0.78
N ASN A 85 -20.05 17.40 -1.91
CA ASN A 85 -21.10 18.10 -2.61
C ASN A 85 -22.40 18.16 -1.79
N THR A 86 -22.71 17.09 -1.05
CA THR A 86 -23.90 17.04 -0.17
C THR A 86 -23.80 18.09 0.95
N GLU A 87 -22.60 18.31 1.49
CA GLU A 87 -22.35 19.38 2.48
C GLU A 87 -22.47 20.78 1.88
N GLU A 88 -21.99 20.99 0.65
CA GLU A 88 -22.11 22.27 -0.05
C GLU A 88 -23.57 22.60 -0.40
N ASP A 89 -24.37 21.62 -0.84
CA ASP A 89 -25.79 21.82 -1.15
C ASP A 89 -26.62 22.14 0.12
N ALA A 90 -26.25 21.58 1.28
CA ALA A 90 -26.88 21.92 2.55
C ALA A 90 -26.47 23.32 3.10
N ALA A 91 -25.27 23.80 2.73
CA ALA A 91 -24.73 25.07 3.21
C ALA A 91 -25.02 26.27 2.29
N THR A 92 -25.50 26.04 1.05
CA THR A 92 -25.47 27.09 0.02
C THR A 92 -26.77 27.23 -0.80
N GLU A 93 -27.86 27.68 -0.16
CA GLU A 93 -28.94 28.40 -0.87
C GLU A 93 -28.49 29.76 -1.45
N ASN A 94 -27.26 30.22 -1.17
CA ASN A 94 -26.80 31.55 -1.58
C ASN A 94 -25.48 31.52 -2.36
N LYS A 95 -25.62 31.53 -3.70
CA LYS A 95 -24.72 32.12 -4.71
C LYS A 95 -23.21 31.94 -4.48
N ARG A 96 -22.52 31.20 -5.37
CA ARG A 96 -21.30 31.67 -6.08
C ARG A 96 -20.77 30.70 -7.15
N LYS A 97 -20.67 31.25 -8.37
CA LYS A 97 -19.72 31.02 -9.48
C LYS A 97 -18.95 29.68 -9.51
N SER A 98 -19.25 28.93 -10.58
CA SER A 98 -18.58 27.72 -11.07
C SER A 98 -17.05 27.80 -11.03
N LYS A 99 -16.43 27.31 -9.95
CA LYS A 99 -15.06 26.78 -10.03
C LYS A 99 -15.18 25.36 -10.56
N LYS A 100 -14.34 25.00 -11.54
CA LYS A 100 -14.25 23.61 -12.01
C LYS A 100 -14.01 22.72 -10.79
N PRO A 101 -14.79 21.64 -10.59
CA PRO A 101 -14.62 20.80 -9.41
C PRO A 101 -13.20 20.25 -9.40
N GLN A 102 -12.43 20.63 -8.40
CA GLN A 102 -11.10 20.07 -8.20
C GLN A 102 -11.30 18.61 -7.81
N VAL A 103 -10.80 17.68 -8.62
CA VAL A 103 -10.90 16.25 -8.29
C VAL A 103 -10.16 16.00 -6.98
N VAL A 104 -10.92 15.75 -5.91
CA VAL A 104 -10.36 15.50 -4.58
C VAL A 104 -9.94 14.05 -4.50
N LYS A 105 -8.64 13.83 -4.23
CA LYS A 105 -8.12 12.49 -4.05
C LYS A 105 -8.30 12.04 -2.59
N ALA A 106 -9.07 10.97 -2.40
CA ALA A 106 -9.27 10.34 -1.10
C ALA A 106 -7.95 9.82 -0.52
N ARG A 107 -7.80 9.98 0.79
CA ARG A 107 -6.64 9.63 1.62
C ARG A 107 -7.12 9.14 2.99
N SER A 108 -6.23 8.56 3.78
CA SER A 108 -6.51 8.07 5.13
C SER A 108 -7.17 9.11 6.05
N LYS A 109 -6.86 10.40 5.91
CA LYS A 109 -7.48 11.49 6.70
C LYS A 109 -9.00 11.66 6.50
N HIS A 110 -9.56 11.05 5.45
CA HIS A 110 -10.99 11.13 5.13
C HIS A 110 -11.80 9.97 5.73
N ALA A 111 -11.23 9.23 6.69
CA ALA A 111 -11.85 8.07 7.32
C ALA A 111 -13.22 8.35 7.97
N LEU A 112 -13.45 9.59 8.43
CA LEU A 112 -14.73 9.99 9.05
C LEU A 112 -15.81 10.36 8.04
N VAL A 113 -15.43 10.64 6.79
CA VAL A 113 -16.34 11.08 5.73
C VAL A 113 -16.72 9.91 4.83
N LEU A 114 -15.78 8.99 4.61
CA LEU A 114 -15.96 7.85 3.72
C LEU A 114 -16.54 6.65 4.47
N PRO A 115 -17.36 5.83 3.80
CA PRO A 115 -17.85 4.60 4.39
C PRO A 115 -16.68 3.65 4.66
N LEU A 116 -16.78 2.90 5.76
CA LEU A 116 -15.74 1.95 6.21
C LEU A 116 -15.47 0.84 5.18
N LYS A 117 -16.52 0.43 4.47
CA LYS A 117 -16.49 -0.56 3.39
C LYS A 117 -17.33 -0.09 2.21
N PHE A 118 -16.92 -0.47 1.00
CA PHE A 118 -17.64 -0.15 -0.23
C PHE A 118 -17.32 -1.17 -1.33
N THR A 119 -18.21 -1.27 -2.31
CA THR A 119 -18.06 -2.21 -3.43
C THR A 119 -17.26 -1.59 -4.57
N ILE A 120 -16.39 -2.38 -5.18
CA ILE A 120 -15.71 -2.05 -6.43
C ILE A 120 -15.95 -3.14 -7.47
N SER A 121 -15.84 -2.76 -8.75
CA SER A 121 -15.93 -3.69 -9.87
C SER A 121 -14.60 -3.70 -10.64
N VAL A 122 -14.06 -4.89 -10.90
CA VAL A 122 -12.83 -5.08 -11.68
C VAL A 122 -13.09 -6.19 -12.69
N GLN A 123 -12.97 -5.86 -13.98
CA GLN A 123 -13.23 -6.79 -15.09
C GLN A 123 -14.61 -7.49 -15.00
N GLY A 124 -15.62 -6.77 -14.49
CA GLY A 124 -16.98 -7.30 -14.32
C GLY A 124 -17.20 -8.14 -13.06
N HIS A 125 -16.17 -8.35 -12.23
CA HIS A 125 -16.30 -9.00 -10.92
C HIS A 125 -16.46 -7.94 -9.82
N GLU A 126 -17.54 -8.03 -9.05
CA GLU A 126 -17.82 -7.10 -7.94
C GLU A 126 -17.47 -7.72 -6.60
N PHE A 127 -16.86 -6.91 -5.73
CA PHE A 127 -16.51 -7.35 -4.38
C PHE A 127 -16.37 -6.17 -3.43
N GLN A 128 -16.61 -6.43 -2.14
CA GLN A 128 -16.44 -5.44 -1.10
C GLN A 128 -14.96 -5.25 -0.72
N VAL A 129 -14.58 -4.01 -0.47
CA VAL A 129 -13.27 -3.61 0.01
C VAL A 129 -13.38 -2.69 1.21
N LEU A 130 -12.38 -2.75 2.10
CA LEU A 130 -12.29 -1.78 3.20
C LEU A 130 -11.64 -0.49 2.72
N PHE A 131 -12.04 0.61 3.36
CA PHE A 131 -11.36 1.90 3.28
C PHE A 131 -9.90 1.82 3.78
N ASP A 132 -9.60 0.88 4.67
CA ASP A 132 -8.24 0.64 5.13
C ASP A 132 -7.31 0.37 3.93
N GLY A 133 -6.15 1.03 3.91
CA GLY A 133 -5.19 0.92 2.82
C GLY A 133 -5.43 1.84 1.61
N ILE A 134 -6.38 2.79 1.67
CA ILE A 134 -6.47 3.86 0.66
C ILE A 134 -5.12 4.59 0.49
N GLY A 135 -4.73 4.81 -0.77
CA GLY A 135 -3.43 5.40 -1.12
C GLY A 135 -2.24 4.45 -1.03
N THR A 136 -2.41 3.21 -0.56
CA THR A 136 -1.35 2.19 -0.52
C THR A 136 -1.42 1.25 -1.73
N LYS A 137 -0.42 0.37 -1.86
CA LYS A 137 -0.36 -0.69 -2.88
C LYS A 137 -0.89 -2.04 -2.38
N SER A 138 -1.50 -2.06 -1.20
CA SER A 138 -2.19 -3.22 -0.64
C SER A 138 -3.69 -2.97 -0.64
N VAL A 139 -4.48 -4.02 -0.54
CA VAL A 139 -5.95 -3.94 -0.56
C VAL A 139 -6.53 -4.90 0.48
N TRP A 140 -7.61 -4.48 1.12
CA TRP A 140 -8.44 -5.34 1.96
C TRP A 140 -9.66 -5.74 1.14
N ILE A 141 -9.82 -7.04 0.91
CA ILE A 141 -10.97 -7.57 0.16
C ILE A 141 -11.76 -8.51 1.06
N GLU A 142 -13.06 -8.59 0.81
CA GLU A 142 -13.93 -9.55 1.47
C GLU A 142 -13.45 -10.99 1.24
N PHE A 143 -13.40 -11.76 2.33
CA PHE A 143 -13.02 -13.16 2.32
C PHE A 143 -14.22 -14.01 1.89
N SER A 144 -14.38 -14.19 0.58
CA SER A 144 -15.36 -15.10 -0.02
C SER A 144 -14.70 -16.07 -0.99
N GLU A 145 -15.30 -17.24 -1.17
CA GLU A 145 -14.81 -18.26 -2.10
C GLU A 145 -14.79 -17.75 -3.54
N GLU A 146 -15.81 -16.98 -3.93
CA GLU A 146 -15.93 -16.39 -5.27
C GLU A 146 -14.79 -15.40 -5.56
N ASN A 147 -14.48 -14.51 -4.61
CA ASN A 147 -13.39 -13.55 -4.73
C ASN A 147 -12.04 -14.24 -4.86
N LEU A 148 -11.84 -15.34 -4.11
CA LEU A 148 -10.61 -16.13 -4.14
C LEU A 148 -10.44 -16.86 -5.48
N LYS A 149 -11.51 -17.49 -6.00
CA LYS A 149 -11.50 -18.15 -7.31
C LYS A 149 -11.22 -17.15 -8.42
N TRP A 150 -11.92 -16.01 -8.41
CA TRP A 150 -11.70 -14.94 -9.38
C TRP A 150 -10.26 -14.42 -9.33
N LEU A 151 -9.74 -14.13 -8.13
CA LEU A 151 -8.37 -13.65 -7.98
C LEU A 151 -7.35 -14.66 -8.50
N LYS A 152 -7.54 -15.96 -8.20
CA LYS A 152 -6.65 -17.02 -8.69
C LYS A 152 -6.67 -17.11 -10.22
N ASN A 153 -7.85 -17.14 -10.82
CA ASN A 153 -8.02 -17.19 -12.28
C ASN A 153 -7.41 -15.97 -12.96
N SER A 154 -7.58 -14.78 -12.36
CA SER A 154 -7.02 -13.53 -12.87
C SER A 154 -5.49 -13.52 -12.79
N VAL A 155 -4.91 -14.05 -11.71
CA VAL A 155 -3.46 -14.19 -11.56
C VAL A 155 -2.88 -15.17 -12.58
N ASP A 156 -3.56 -16.29 -12.85
CA ASP A 156 -3.11 -17.30 -13.81
C ASP A 156 -3.21 -16.83 -15.26
N SER A 157 -4.21 -16.02 -15.57
CA SER A 157 -4.44 -15.46 -16.91
C SER A 157 -3.58 -14.23 -17.20
N SER A 158 -2.94 -13.64 -16.18
CA SER A 158 -2.17 -12.41 -16.31
C SER A 158 -0.69 -12.66 -16.61
N GLU A 159 -0.14 -11.89 -17.54
CA GLU A 159 1.31 -11.84 -17.74
C GLU A 159 2.00 -10.97 -16.68
N GLN A 160 3.15 -11.43 -16.20
CA GLN A 160 3.95 -10.67 -15.24
C GLN A 160 4.69 -9.52 -15.92
N LYS A 161 4.51 -8.30 -15.42
CA LYS A 161 5.22 -7.13 -15.94
C LYS A 161 6.72 -7.25 -15.69
N PRO A 162 7.56 -6.87 -16.68
CA PRO A 162 9.00 -6.91 -16.53
C PRO A 162 9.47 -6.00 -15.39
N ARG A 163 10.46 -6.47 -14.63
CA ARG A 163 11.07 -5.67 -13.56
C ARG A 163 11.91 -4.55 -14.18
N LYS A 164 11.60 -3.30 -13.82
CA LYS A 164 12.44 -2.14 -14.20
C LYS A 164 13.82 -2.30 -13.54
N LYS A 165 14.88 -2.30 -14.35
CA LYS A 165 16.26 -2.25 -13.84
C LYS A 165 16.44 -0.92 -13.09
N ARG A 166 16.80 -0.98 -11.81
CA ARG A 166 17.06 0.22 -11.00
C ARG A 166 18.31 0.89 -11.59
N ARG A 167 18.18 2.09 -12.16
CA ARG A 167 19.34 2.89 -12.58
C ARG A 167 20.14 3.20 -11.31
N THR A 168 21.34 2.66 -11.21
CA THR A 168 22.32 3.08 -10.21
C THR A 168 22.74 4.49 -10.58
N SER A 169 22.22 5.50 -9.89
CA SER A 169 22.80 6.85 -9.97
C SER A 169 24.18 6.77 -9.32
N ARG A 170 25.21 6.50 -10.11
CA ARG A 170 26.59 6.78 -9.71
C ARG A 170 26.66 8.28 -9.51
N ARG A 171 26.75 8.68 -8.24
CA ARG A 171 27.10 10.03 -7.80
C ARG A 171 28.50 10.28 -8.38
N SER A 172 28.55 11.02 -9.47
CA SER A 172 29.80 11.50 -10.06
C SER A 172 30.39 12.51 -9.09
N GLY A 173 31.29 12.06 -8.21
CA GLY A 173 32.12 12.95 -7.43
C GLY A 173 33.09 13.62 -8.38
N ASN A 174 32.86 14.90 -8.64
CA ASN A 174 33.75 15.77 -9.38
C ASN A 174 34.16 16.86 -8.40
N ASP A 175 35.25 16.65 -7.67
CA ASP A 175 35.96 17.68 -6.94
C ASP A 175 37.45 17.34 -6.98
N GLN A 176 38.15 18.00 -7.90
CA GLN A 176 39.60 18.12 -7.93
C GLN A 176 39.98 19.55 -7.51
N GLU A 177 40.89 19.62 -6.53
CA GLU A 177 41.95 20.63 -6.36
C GLU A 177 41.61 22.11 -6.12
N LYS A 178 41.79 22.53 -4.85
CA LYS A 178 42.59 23.69 -4.38
C LYS A 178 42.34 23.84 -2.86
N SER A 179 43.29 23.99 -1.93
CA SER A 179 44.67 24.47 -1.98
C SER A 179 45.39 24.01 -0.70
N GLN A 180 46.71 23.85 -0.78
CA GLN A 180 47.63 23.90 0.36
C GLN A 180 47.43 25.18 1.18
N GLU A 181 47.45 25.07 2.50
CA GLU A 181 48.30 25.92 3.35
C GLU A 181 48.61 25.20 4.67
N LYS A 182 49.90 25.17 4.98
CA LYS A 182 50.50 24.73 6.24
C LYS A 182 50.27 25.79 7.30
N SER A 183 50.00 25.40 8.54
CA SER A 183 50.77 25.88 9.69
C SER A 183 50.50 25.04 10.93
N ASP A 184 51.59 24.72 11.59
CA ASP A 184 51.76 24.10 12.89
C ASP A 184 50.98 24.83 13.99
N ASP A 185 50.44 24.12 14.99
CA ASP A 185 50.83 24.34 16.39
C ASP A 185 50.28 23.25 17.33
N ASP A 186 51.09 22.99 18.35
CA ASP A 186 51.00 21.99 19.40
C ASP A 186 49.88 22.23 20.43
N ASN A 187 49.80 21.28 21.38
CA ASN A 187 49.16 21.33 22.71
C ASN A 187 47.66 21.03 22.79
N ASP A 188 47.15 20.36 23.83
CA ASP A 188 47.69 19.44 24.84
C ASP A 188 46.43 18.89 25.55
N GLU A 189 46.61 17.79 26.29
CA GLU A 189 45.87 17.38 27.51
C GLU A 189 44.39 17.78 27.71
N LYS A 190 43.48 16.79 27.82
CA LYS A 190 42.99 16.22 29.10
C LYS A 190 42.64 17.25 30.19
N ASN A 191 41.37 17.29 30.59
CA ASN A 191 40.82 16.83 31.89
C ASN A 191 39.50 17.56 32.24
N GLU A 192 38.48 16.79 32.63
CA GLU A 192 37.79 16.82 33.94
C GLU A 192 37.02 18.11 34.25
N GLU A 193 35.67 18.09 34.28
CA GLU A 193 34.81 17.66 35.39
C GLU A 193 34.43 18.85 36.31
N SER A 194 33.21 18.78 36.86
CA SER A 194 32.65 19.61 37.95
C SER A 194 32.01 20.94 37.51
N SER A 195 30.67 21.08 37.53
CA SER A 195 29.73 21.15 38.67
C SER A 195 29.43 22.59 39.12
N SER A 196 28.12 22.80 39.30
CA SER A 196 27.45 23.63 40.31
C SER A 196 27.58 25.16 40.31
N GLU A 197 26.37 25.75 40.22
CA GLU A 197 25.83 26.76 41.15
C GLU A 197 26.54 28.13 41.26
N ASN A 198 25.90 29.15 40.69
CA ASN A 198 25.04 30.06 41.46
C ASN A 198 24.15 30.91 40.53
#